data_AF-A0A7S0JVW8-F1
#
_entry.id   AF-A0A7S0JVW8-F1
#
_cell.length_a   1.000
_cell.length_b   1.000
_cell.length_c   1.000
_cell.angle_alpha   90.00
_cell.angle_beta   90.00
_cell.angle_gamma   90.00
#
_symmetry.space_group_name_H-M   'P 1'
#
loop_
_entity.id
_entity.type
_entity.pdbx_description
1 polymer ?
#
loop_
_entity_poly.entity_id
_entity_poly.type
_entity_poly.pdbx_seq_one_letter_code
_entity_poly.pdbx_strand_id
1 'polypeptide(L)'
;GCGAGCGSCGCGGRGGPGARHSASQSSAVATHVSSASSMGASTVSAPSAIASAAGVRPRLLQECAREGKWLDMLSNWELWSGRKRRHLIMRARKGIPDSVRAMAWARFLRVAELRAAKPTLFADCLAAAPVSKNVRAIELDIGRTFPREPLFYERGGIGQQSL
;
A
#
# COMPACT_ATOMS: atom_id res chain seq x y z
N GLY A 1 6.07 46.19 -35.13
CA GLY A 1 7.25 45.55 -35.72
C GLY A 1 8.47 46.36 -35.34
N CYS A 2 9.41 45.76 -34.62
CA CYS A 2 10.77 46.24 -34.44
C CYS A 2 11.64 44.98 -34.38
N GLY A 3 12.49 44.81 -35.38
CA GLY A 3 13.54 43.80 -35.40
C GLY A 3 14.82 44.36 -34.79
N ALA A 4 15.63 43.48 -34.25
CA ALA A 4 17.09 43.64 -34.15
C ALA A 4 17.69 42.26 -34.00
N GLY A 5 18.40 41.81 -35.03
CA GLY A 5 19.27 40.65 -34.98
C GLY A 5 20.69 41.03 -34.62
N CYS A 6 21.41 40.09 -34.03
CA CYS A 6 22.88 39.93 -33.95
C CYS A 6 23.08 38.72 -33.02
N GLY A 7 23.92 37.74 -33.25
CA GLY A 7 24.95 37.51 -34.25
C GLY A 7 25.51 36.11 -33.98
N SER A 8 25.92 35.46 -35.06
CA SER A 8 26.47 34.12 -35.10
C SER A 8 27.85 34.04 -34.44
N CYS A 9 28.09 32.97 -33.67
CA CYS A 9 29.44 32.43 -33.47
C CYS A 9 29.36 30.92 -33.45
N GLY A 10 29.78 30.31 -34.55
CA GLY A 10 30.05 28.88 -34.65
C GLY A 10 31.51 28.59 -34.31
N CYS A 11 31.74 27.45 -33.65
CA CYS A 11 32.99 26.71 -33.73
C CYS A 11 32.65 25.23 -33.64
N GLY A 12 33.09 24.49 -34.67
CA GLY A 12 32.93 23.04 -34.76
C GLY A 12 34.03 22.29 -34.01
N GLY A 13 33.76 21.03 -33.72
CA GLY A 13 34.74 20.07 -33.22
C GLY A 13 34.17 18.65 -33.29
N ARG A 14 34.64 17.87 -34.26
CA ARG A 14 34.32 16.45 -34.49
C ARG A 14 35.12 15.57 -33.53
N GLY A 15 34.58 14.41 -33.16
CA GLY A 15 35.35 13.30 -32.56
C GLY A 15 34.45 12.29 -31.86
N GLY A 16 34.33 11.07 -32.41
CA GLY A 16 33.28 10.09 -32.10
C GLY A 16 33.50 9.22 -30.85
N PRO A 17 32.53 8.36 -30.50
CA PRO A 17 32.69 7.37 -29.44
C PRO A 17 33.12 6.01 -30.00
N GLY A 18 34.28 5.53 -29.56
CA GLY A 18 34.69 4.13 -29.67
C GLY A 18 33.99 3.29 -28.61
N ALA A 19 32.93 2.58 -29.01
CA ALA A 19 32.29 1.57 -28.17
C ALA A 19 33.11 0.27 -28.21
N ARG A 20 33.46 -0.26 -27.04
CA ARG A 20 34.05 -1.60 -26.90
C ARG A 20 33.38 -2.34 -25.74
N HIS A 21 33.16 -3.64 -25.97
CA HIS A 21 32.87 -4.72 -25.00
C HIS A 21 31.43 -4.68 -24.42
N SER A 22 30.66 -5.77 -24.32
CA SER A 22 30.89 -7.20 -24.55
C SER A 22 29.55 -7.89 -24.85
N ALA A 23 29.63 -8.93 -25.68
CA ALA A 23 28.55 -9.88 -25.93
C ALA A 23 28.24 -10.72 -24.68
N SER A 24 26.96 -11.02 -24.45
CA SER A 24 26.54 -12.21 -23.72
C SER A 24 25.38 -12.85 -24.47
N GLN A 25 25.57 -14.13 -24.76
CA GLN A 25 24.78 -14.97 -25.65
C GLN A 25 23.51 -15.43 -24.93
N SER A 26 22.34 -15.26 -25.55
CA SER A 26 21.11 -15.94 -25.16
C SER A 26 20.99 -17.23 -25.97
N SER A 27 21.41 -18.35 -25.40
CA SER A 27 21.20 -19.67 -25.99
C SER A 27 19.86 -20.24 -25.50
N ALA A 28 18.89 -20.32 -26.42
CA ALA A 28 17.72 -21.16 -26.26
C ALA A 28 18.13 -22.64 -26.35
N VAL A 29 17.65 -23.46 -25.43
CA VAL A 29 17.62 -24.93 -25.61
C VAL A 29 16.23 -25.44 -25.24
N ALA A 30 15.53 -25.94 -26.25
CA ALA A 30 14.36 -26.78 -26.10
C ALA A 30 14.83 -28.23 -26.03
N THR A 31 14.30 -29.06 -25.13
CA THR A 31 14.22 -30.51 -25.35
C THR A 31 13.23 -31.20 -24.42
N HIS A 32 12.29 -31.89 -25.09
CA HIS A 32 11.72 -33.20 -24.82
C HIS A 32 10.85 -33.47 -23.58
N VAL A 33 9.58 -33.70 -23.91
CA VAL A 33 8.64 -34.55 -23.17
C VAL A 33 9.04 -36.02 -23.33
N SER A 34 9.01 -36.78 -22.24
CA SER A 34 8.90 -38.24 -22.24
C SER A 34 8.25 -38.70 -20.93
N SER A 35 7.16 -39.44 -21.08
CA SER A 35 6.39 -40.08 -20.02
C SER A 35 7.02 -41.42 -19.64
N ALA A 36 7.11 -41.74 -18.35
CA ALA A 36 7.07 -43.13 -17.86
C ALA A 36 6.81 -43.19 -16.33
N SER A 37 5.63 -43.72 -16.01
CA SER A 37 5.28 -44.67 -14.95
C SER A 37 6.01 -44.68 -13.58
N SER A 38 5.19 -44.39 -12.55
CA SER A 38 5.04 -45.10 -11.27
C SER A 38 6.24 -45.80 -10.62
N MET A 39 6.61 -45.40 -9.40
CA MET A 39 6.61 -46.22 -8.18
C MET A 39 6.83 -45.30 -6.95
N GLY A 40 6.18 -45.61 -5.82
CA GLY A 40 6.62 -45.15 -4.50
C GLY A 40 5.71 -44.12 -3.84
N ALA A 41 4.70 -44.59 -3.12
CA ALA A 41 3.98 -43.82 -2.13
C ALA A 41 4.94 -43.36 -1.02
N SER A 42 5.12 -42.05 -0.87
CA SER A 42 5.57 -41.44 0.38
C SER A 42 4.56 -40.37 0.72
N THR A 43 3.70 -40.70 1.67
CA THR A 43 2.73 -39.81 2.29
C THR A 43 3.48 -38.57 2.78
N VAL A 44 3.34 -37.46 2.06
CA VAL A 44 3.61 -36.14 2.63
C VAL A 44 2.52 -35.95 3.66
N SER A 45 2.82 -36.36 4.90
CA SER A 45 2.02 -36.04 6.05
C SER A 45 1.82 -34.54 6.03
N ALA A 46 0.56 -34.14 5.88
CA ALA A 46 0.12 -32.78 6.09
C ALA A 46 0.78 -32.23 7.37
N PRO A 47 1.17 -30.94 7.43
CA PRO A 47 1.63 -30.34 8.66
C PRO A 47 0.45 -30.20 9.64
N SER A 48 0.12 -31.30 10.31
CA SER A 48 -0.65 -31.34 11.54
C SER A 48 0.25 -30.82 12.66
N ALA A 49 0.55 -29.52 12.64
CA ALA A 49 1.34 -28.86 13.66
C ALA A 49 0.82 -27.44 13.97
N ILE A 50 -0.50 -27.28 14.04
CA ILE A 50 -1.15 -26.14 14.72
C ILE A 50 -2.00 -26.64 15.90
N ALA A 51 -1.62 -27.78 16.49
CA ALA A 51 -2.28 -28.36 17.65
C ALA A 51 -1.34 -28.30 18.86
N SER A 52 -1.13 -27.09 19.38
CA SER A 52 -0.74 -26.88 20.78
C SER A 52 -1.29 -25.52 21.22
N ALA A 53 -2.62 -25.47 21.32
CA ALA A 53 -3.39 -24.35 21.86
C ALA A 53 -3.46 -24.36 23.41
N ALA A 54 -2.51 -25.01 24.08
CA ALA A 54 -2.44 -25.08 25.54
C ALA A 54 -1.75 -23.83 26.10
N GLY A 55 -2.42 -22.68 26.01
CA GLY A 55 -1.89 -21.42 26.57
C GLY A 55 -2.36 -20.13 25.90
N VAL A 56 -3.17 -20.20 24.84
CA VAL A 56 -3.71 -18.98 24.22
C VAL A 56 -4.70 -18.35 25.19
N ARG A 57 -4.34 -17.16 25.69
CA ARG A 57 -5.19 -16.39 26.61
C ARG A 57 -6.60 -16.25 26.01
N PRO A 58 -7.69 -16.56 26.75
CA PRO A 58 -9.05 -16.50 26.21
C PRO A 58 -9.41 -15.19 25.51
N ARG A 59 -8.86 -14.07 25.98
CA ARG A 59 -9.00 -12.75 25.36
C ARG A 59 -8.46 -12.69 23.92
N LEU A 60 -7.33 -13.35 23.65
CA LEU A 60 -6.76 -13.41 22.31
C LEU A 60 -7.64 -14.22 21.36
N LEU A 61 -8.19 -15.35 21.82
CA LEU A 61 -9.15 -16.14 21.03
C LEU A 61 -10.40 -15.33 20.68
N GLN A 62 -10.89 -14.51 21.61
CA GLN A 62 -12.01 -13.62 21.37
C GLN A 62 -11.68 -12.54 20.32
N GLU A 63 -10.49 -11.94 20.38
CA GLU A 63 -10.03 -10.99 19.37
C GLU A 63 -9.93 -11.66 17.98
N CYS A 64 -9.32 -12.85 17.89
CA CYS A 64 -9.25 -13.59 16.62
C CYS A 64 -10.64 -13.94 16.07
N ALA A 65 -11.60 -14.31 16.93
CA ALA A 65 -12.98 -14.57 16.50
C ALA A 65 -13.67 -13.30 15.99
N ARG A 66 -13.40 -12.15 16.62
CA ARG A 66 -13.90 -10.84 16.14
C ARG A 66 -13.28 -10.50 14.78
N GLU A 67 -11.97 -10.65 14.63
CA GLU A 67 -11.26 -10.43 13.38
C GLU A 67 -11.81 -11.31 12.27
N GLY A 68 -11.94 -12.62 12.49
CA GLY A 68 -12.52 -13.54 11.53
C GLY A 68 -13.92 -13.12 11.09
N LYS A 69 -14.75 -12.65 12.02
CA LYS A 69 -16.08 -12.13 11.66
C LYS A 69 -15.99 -10.85 10.83
N TRP A 70 -15.05 -9.95 11.13
CA TRP A 70 -14.84 -8.75 10.33
C TRP A 70 -14.32 -9.07 8.94
N LEU A 71 -13.43 -10.04 8.77
CA LEU A 71 -12.96 -10.49 7.46
C LEU A 71 -14.12 -11.03 6.61
N ASP A 72 -15.01 -11.85 7.19
CA ASP A 72 -16.24 -12.32 6.53
C ASP A 72 -17.18 -11.16 6.14
N MET A 73 -17.26 -10.11 6.97
CA MET A 73 -18.04 -8.92 6.64
C MET A 73 -17.42 -8.12 5.49
N LEU A 74 -16.10 -7.99 5.46
CA LEU A 74 -15.35 -7.23 4.47
C LEU A 74 -15.31 -7.94 3.10
N SER A 75 -15.26 -9.27 3.07
CA SER A 75 -15.36 -10.05 1.83
C SER A 75 -16.74 -9.94 1.19
N ASN A 76 -17.80 -9.97 2.01
CA ASN A 76 -19.19 -9.90 1.56
C ASN A 76 -19.78 -8.49 1.70
N TRP A 77 -19.01 -7.46 1.40
CA TRP A 77 -19.34 -6.08 1.79
C TRP A 77 -20.70 -5.60 1.30
N GLU A 78 -21.09 -5.87 0.05
CA GLU A 78 -22.39 -5.44 -0.50
C GLU A 78 -23.60 -5.98 0.28
N LEU A 79 -23.49 -7.21 0.80
CA LEU A 79 -24.51 -7.78 1.68
C LEU A 79 -24.59 -7.01 3.00
N TRP A 80 -23.43 -6.64 3.56
CA TRP A 80 -23.32 -6.00 4.87
C TRP A 80 -23.60 -4.50 4.85
N SER A 81 -23.22 -3.80 3.78
CA SER A 81 -23.48 -2.37 3.57
C SER A 81 -24.94 -2.13 3.13
N GLY A 82 -25.55 -3.08 2.41
CA GLY A 82 -26.95 -3.06 2.01
C GLY A 82 -27.86 -3.77 3.01
N ARG A 83 -28.17 -5.04 2.75
CA ARG A 83 -29.23 -5.79 3.47
C ARG A 83 -28.98 -5.93 4.98
N LYS A 84 -27.71 -6.07 5.41
CA LYS A 84 -27.34 -6.24 6.83
C LYS A 84 -26.76 -4.97 7.47
N ARG A 85 -27.03 -3.78 6.92
CA ARG A 85 -26.47 -2.49 7.38
C ARG A 85 -26.63 -2.24 8.88
N ARG A 86 -27.82 -2.53 9.44
CA ARG A 86 -28.08 -2.37 10.88
C ARG A 86 -27.13 -3.21 11.74
N HIS A 87 -26.84 -4.44 11.32
CA HIS A 87 -25.91 -5.34 12.03
C HIS A 87 -24.47 -4.86 11.89
N LEU A 88 -24.08 -4.36 10.71
CA LEU A 88 -22.76 -3.79 10.47
C LEU A 88 -22.49 -2.60 11.40
N ILE A 89 -23.44 -1.66 11.53
CA ILE A 89 -23.32 -0.51 12.43
C ILE A 89 -23.22 -0.95 13.89
N MET A 90 -24.05 -1.92 14.31
CA MET A 90 -23.98 -2.46 15.67
C MET A 90 -22.62 -3.10 15.97
N ARG A 91 -22.03 -3.81 15.00
CA ARG A 91 -20.67 -4.36 15.11
C ARG A 91 -19.62 -3.27 15.20
N ALA A 92 -19.72 -2.23 14.37
CA ALA A 92 -18.81 -1.08 14.41
C ALA A 92 -18.85 -0.36 15.77
N ARG A 93 -20.04 -0.21 16.37
CA ARG A 93 -20.22 0.37 17.72
C ARG A 93 -19.58 -0.49 18.82
N LYS A 94 -19.55 -1.81 18.67
CA LYS A 94 -18.79 -2.71 19.57
C LYS A 94 -17.27 -2.57 19.40
N GLY A 95 -16.82 -1.96 18.31
CA GLY A 95 -15.42 -1.74 18.00
C GLY A 95 -14.94 -2.61 16.83
N ILE A 96 -14.11 -1.98 15.99
CA ILE A 96 -13.38 -2.61 14.90
C ILE A 96 -12.03 -3.09 15.42
N PRO A 97 -11.67 -4.38 15.28
CA PRO A 97 -10.34 -4.90 15.62
C PRO A 97 -9.26 -4.09 14.91
N ASP A 98 -8.13 -3.90 15.59
CA ASP A 98 -7.06 -3.01 15.13
C ASP A 98 -6.49 -3.44 13.77
N SER A 99 -6.24 -4.74 13.62
CA SER A 99 -5.71 -5.38 12.40
C SER A 99 -6.51 -5.12 11.13
N VAL A 100 -7.84 -5.03 11.24
CA VAL A 100 -8.76 -4.82 10.10
C VAL A 100 -9.31 -3.39 10.02
N ARG A 101 -8.93 -2.52 10.97
CA ARG A 101 -9.50 -1.17 11.12
C ARG A 101 -9.30 -0.33 9.87
N ALA A 102 -8.09 -0.33 9.30
CA ALA A 102 -7.77 0.42 8.10
C ALA A 102 -8.68 0.00 6.92
N MET A 103 -8.84 -1.30 6.69
CA MET A 103 -9.69 -1.84 5.62
C MET A 103 -11.16 -1.48 5.84
N ALA A 104 -11.66 -1.63 7.07
CA ALA A 104 -13.06 -1.33 7.40
C ALA A 104 -13.40 0.15 7.19
N TRP A 105 -12.57 1.07 7.69
CA TRP A 105 -12.77 2.50 7.45
C TRP A 105 -12.69 2.86 5.98
N ALA A 106 -11.75 2.27 5.24
CA ALA A 106 -11.65 2.50 3.80
C ALA A 106 -12.94 2.10 3.06
N ARG A 107 -13.61 1.02 3.50
CA ARG A 107 -14.93 0.61 2.97
C ARG A 107 -16.06 1.56 3.38
N PHE A 108 -16.11 1.98 4.65
CA PHE A 108 -17.11 2.96 5.11
C PHE A 108 -17.03 4.29 4.36
N LEU A 109 -15.82 4.74 4.07
CA LEU A 109 -15.53 6.00 3.39
C LEU A 109 -15.51 5.87 1.86
N ARG A 110 -15.80 4.68 1.31
CA ARG A 110 -15.82 4.41 -0.14
C ARG A 110 -14.52 4.85 -0.83
N VAL A 111 -13.39 4.64 -0.17
CA VAL A 111 -12.07 5.13 -0.61
C VAL A 111 -11.71 4.60 -1.99
N ALA A 112 -12.05 3.34 -2.29
CA ALA A 112 -11.78 2.75 -3.60
C ALA A 112 -12.50 3.48 -4.74
N GLU A 113 -13.77 3.83 -4.54
CA GLU A 113 -14.58 4.55 -5.53
C GLU A 113 -14.07 5.98 -5.72
N LEU A 114 -13.72 6.67 -4.63
CA LEU A 114 -13.16 8.01 -4.69
C LEU A 114 -11.79 8.04 -5.40
N ARG A 115 -10.92 7.05 -5.12
CA ARG A 115 -9.62 6.92 -5.79
C ARG A 115 -9.79 6.60 -7.28
N ALA A 116 -10.76 5.77 -7.65
CA ALA A 116 -11.06 5.50 -9.05
C ALA A 116 -11.62 6.73 -9.78
N ALA A 117 -12.48 7.51 -9.12
CA ALA A 117 -13.06 8.71 -9.68
C ALA A 117 -12.04 9.87 -9.82
N LYS A 118 -11.05 9.94 -8.92
CA LYS A 118 -10.06 11.04 -8.87
C LYS A 118 -8.65 10.49 -8.56
N PRO A 119 -8.00 9.80 -9.51
CA PRO A 119 -6.76 9.08 -9.25
C PRO A 119 -5.55 9.98 -8.99
N THR A 120 -5.47 11.15 -9.63
CA THR A 120 -4.31 12.06 -9.52
C THR A 120 -4.51 13.19 -8.51
N LEU A 121 -5.75 13.46 -8.08
CA LEU A 121 -6.11 14.64 -7.29
C LEU A 121 -5.19 14.86 -6.09
N PHE A 122 -4.90 13.80 -5.33
CA PHE A 122 -4.04 13.91 -4.16
C PHE A 122 -2.60 14.31 -4.53
N ALA A 123 -2.02 13.70 -5.55
CA ALA A 123 -0.67 14.03 -6.03
C ALA A 123 -0.61 15.45 -6.60
N ASP A 124 -1.63 15.84 -7.36
CA ASP A 124 -1.74 17.19 -7.93
C ASP A 124 -1.85 18.25 -6.82
N CYS A 125 -2.64 17.98 -5.77
CA CYS A 125 -2.75 18.85 -4.60
C CYS A 125 -1.44 18.94 -3.80
N LEU A 126 -0.67 17.85 -3.72
CA LEU A 126 0.64 17.85 -3.04
C LEU A 126 1.72 18.61 -3.84
N ALA A 127 1.68 18.54 -5.17
CA ALA A 127 2.62 19.24 -6.04
C ALA A 127 2.34 20.75 -6.16
N ALA A 128 1.10 21.17 -5.87
CA ALA A 128 0.74 22.58 -5.87
C ALA A 128 1.50 23.34 -4.77
N ALA A 129 1.93 24.56 -5.09
CA ALA A 129 2.60 25.43 -4.12
C ALA A 129 1.67 25.67 -2.91
N PRO A 130 2.21 25.76 -1.67
CA PRO A 130 1.41 26.00 -0.48
C PRO A 130 0.86 27.43 -0.49
N VAL A 131 -0.29 27.64 -1.12
CA VAL A 131 -0.98 28.95 -1.17
C VAL A 131 -1.82 29.20 0.09
N SER A 132 -1.81 28.27 1.05
CA SER A 132 -2.72 28.35 2.19
C SER A 132 -2.26 29.39 3.21
N LYS A 133 -3.19 30.23 3.67
CA LYS A 133 -2.99 31.13 4.82
C LYS A 133 -2.74 30.40 6.15
N ASN A 134 -2.87 29.07 6.16
CA ASN A 134 -2.85 28.25 7.36
C ASN A 134 -1.49 27.57 7.60
N VAL A 135 -0.49 27.72 6.72
CA VAL A 135 0.81 27.02 6.82
C VAL A 135 1.42 27.15 8.22
N ARG A 136 1.52 28.38 8.74
CA ARG A 136 2.05 28.63 10.09
C ARG A 136 1.24 27.95 11.20
N ALA A 137 -0.08 27.87 11.06
CA ALA A 137 -0.92 27.21 12.04
C ALA A 137 -0.71 25.68 12.01
N ILE A 138 -0.58 25.10 10.81
CA ILE A 138 -0.29 23.67 10.62
C ILE A 138 1.06 23.32 11.26
N GLU A 139 2.12 24.11 11.01
CA GLU A 139 3.45 23.89 11.58
C GLU A 139 3.46 23.89 13.11
N LEU A 140 2.71 24.82 13.73
CA LEU A 140 2.56 24.87 15.18
C LEU A 140 1.78 23.66 15.72
N ASP A 141 0.85 23.12 14.93
CA ASP A 141 -0.01 22.00 15.32
C ASP A 141 0.67 20.64 15.22
N ILE A 142 1.59 20.47 14.26
CA ILE A 142 2.38 19.25 14.09
C ILE A 142 3.13 18.92 15.39
N GLY A 143 3.81 19.90 15.99
CA GLY A 143 4.63 19.68 17.20
C GLY A 143 3.84 19.34 18.47
N ARG A 144 2.54 19.64 18.51
CA ARG A 144 1.64 19.33 19.64
C ARG A 144 0.77 18.10 19.41
N THR A 145 0.80 17.51 18.22
CA THR A 145 -0.04 16.36 17.85
C THR A 145 0.69 15.04 18.11
N PHE A 146 0.18 14.23 19.04
CA PHE A 146 0.77 12.96 19.46
C PHE A 146 2.28 13.02 19.81
N PRO A 147 2.74 13.95 20.66
CA PRO A 147 4.16 14.23 20.87
C PRO A 147 4.96 13.09 21.52
N ARG A 148 4.28 12.05 22.03
CA ARG A 148 4.89 10.88 22.67
C ARG A 148 4.76 9.60 21.85
N GLU A 149 4.09 9.66 20.70
CA GLU A 149 3.90 8.50 19.84
C GLU A 149 5.14 8.32 18.97
N PRO A 150 5.76 7.12 18.92
CA PRO A 150 7.01 6.91 18.18
C PRO A 150 6.99 7.37 16.72
N LEU A 151 5.85 7.24 16.02
CA LEU A 151 5.71 7.66 14.63
C LEU A 151 5.81 9.18 14.43
N PHE A 152 5.44 9.97 15.44
CA PHE A 152 5.37 11.44 15.37
C PHE A 152 6.37 12.13 16.29
N TYR A 153 7.18 11.36 17.04
CA TYR A 153 8.13 11.87 18.02
C TYR A 153 9.28 12.67 17.39
N GLU A 154 9.83 12.16 16.27
CA GLU A 154 10.97 12.79 15.60
C GLU A 154 10.55 14.07 14.86
N ARG A 155 11.21 15.18 15.19
CA ARG A 155 10.97 16.47 14.51
C ARG A 155 11.36 16.37 13.04
N GLY A 156 10.40 16.63 12.16
CA GLY A 156 10.60 16.49 10.72
C GLY A 156 10.70 15.03 10.25
N GLY A 157 10.38 14.05 11.11
CA GLY A 157 10.32 12.63 10.72
C GLY A 157 9.16 12.33 9.77
N ILE A 158 9.14 11.11 9.23
CA ILE A 158 8.16 10.70 8.19
C ILE A 158 6.71 10.86 8.63
N GLY A 159 6.39 10.62 9.90
CA GLY A 159 5.04 10.81 10.44
C GLY A 159 4.62 12.27 10.45
N GLN A 160 5.52 13.18 10.85
CA GLN A 160 5.24 14.62 10.85
C GLN A 160 5.13 15.20 9.43
N GLN A 161 5.92 14.71 8.47
CA GLN A 161 5.84 15.14 7.08
C GLN A 161 4.55 14.66 6.38
N SER A 162 4.01 13.52 6.81
CA SER A 162 2.81 12.92 6.24
C SER A 162 1.50 13.44 6.86
N LEU A 163 1.58 14.11 8.02
CA LEU A 163 0.45 14.61 8.81
C LEU A 163 -0.02 15.98 8.31
#